data_AF-A0A972VT60-F1
#
_entry.id   AF-A0A972VT60-F1
#
_cell.length_a   1.000
_cell.length_b   1.000
_cell.length_c   1.000
_cell.angle_alpha   90.00
_cell.angle_beta   90.00
_cell.angle_gamma   90.00
#
_symmetry.space_group_name_H-M   'P 1'
#
loop_
_entity.id
_entity.type
_entity.pdbx_description
1 polymer ?
#
loop_
_entity_poly.entity_id
_entity_poly.type
_entity_poly.pdbx_seq_one_letter_code
_entity_poly.pdbx_strand_id
1 'polypeptide(L)'
;MPYTNLEVSRIIEMAWEDRTPFEAIESQFGLNESAVIAVMRTQLQQGSFKRWRKRVTGRQTKHGAMRNPDVSRGYCPTQYKFKSSKNTKARR
;
A
#
# COMPACT_ATOMS: atom_id res chain seq x y z
N MET A 1 23.31 17.54 3.63
CA MET A 1 22.14 16.87 4.24
C MET A 1 22.25 17.05 5.74
N PRO A 2 21.29 17.72 6.41
CA PRO A 2 21.39 18.06 7.83
C PRO A 2 20.96 16.90 8.76
N TYR A 3 21.24 15.64 8.39
CA TYR A 3 20.88 14.46 9.18
C TYR A 3 22.13 13.64 9.47
N THR A 4 22.20 13.09 10.67
CA THR A 4 23.24 12.16 11.08
C THR A 4 23.07 10.81 10.36
N ASN A 5 24.14 10.04 10.21
CA ASN A 5 24.08 8.69 9.61
C ASN A 5 23.08 7.76 10.35
N LEU A 6 22.88 7.97 11.65
CA LEU A 6 21.93 7.23 12.47
C LEU A 6 20.48 7.57 12.08
N GLU A 7 20.18 8.86 11.95
CA GLU A 7 18.85 9.30 11.50
C GLU A 7 18.53 8.80 10.09
N VAL A 8 19.50 8.87 9.18
CA VAL A 8 19.34 8.34 7.82
C VAL A 8 19.06 6.84 7.85
N SER A 9 19.82 6.07 8.64
CA SER A 9 19.59 4.63 8.79
C SER A 9 18.20 4.34 9.35
N ARG A 10 17.76 5.13 10.34
CA ARG A 10 16.43 5.01 10.95
C ARG A 10 15.30 5.36 9.98
N ILE A 11 15.46 6.42 9.19
CA ILE A 11 14.51 6.80 8.13
C ILE A 11 14.42 5.68 7.10
N ILE A 12 15.56 5.07 6.72
CA ILE A 12 15.58 3.96 5.77
C ILE A 12 14.84 2.75 6.32
N GLU A 13 15.11 2.37 7.57
CA GLU A 13 14.46 1.27 8.27
C GLU A 13 12.94 1.47 8.32
N MET A 14 12.48 2.63 8.79
CA MET A 14 11.05 2.97 8.88
C MET A 14 10.37 2.99 7.51
N ALA A 15 11.02 3.52 6.48
CA ALA A 15 10.43 3.59 5.14
C ALA A 15 10.48 2.25 4.40
N TRP A 16 11.30 1.29 4.83
CA TRP A 16 11.23 -0.10 4.37
C TRP A 16 10.13 -0.90 5.07
N GLU A 17 9.67 -0.45 6.25
CA GLU A 17 8.61 -1.12 7.00
C GLU A 17 7.23 -0.80 6.41
N ASP A 18 6.58 -1.84 5.88
CA ASP A 18 5.28 -1.73 5.23
C ASP A 18 4.13 -1.31 6.17
N ARG A 19 4.37 -1.12 7.47
CA ARG A 19 3.38 -0.61 8.44
C ARG A 19 3.58 0.85 8.86
N THR A 20 4.67 1.49 8.45
CA THR A 20 4.93 2.88 8.86
C THR A 20 4.29 3.85 7.87
N PRO A 21 3.35 4.71 8.30
CA PRO A 21 2.82 5.77 7.45
C PRO A 21 3.86 6.89 7.31
N PHE A 22 3.84 7.60 6.18
CA PHE A 22 4.73 8.75 6.00
C PHE A 22 4.49 9.84 7.04
N GLU A 23 3.26 9.97 7.56
CA GLU A 23 2.92 10.88 8.68
C GLU A 23 3.72 10.59 9.95
N ALA A 24 4.03 9.32 10.25
CA ALA A 24 4.83 8.96 11.44
C ALA A 24 6.29 9.39 11.26
N ILE A 25 6.80 9.34 10.03
CA ILE A 25 8.16 9.79 9.68
C ILE A 25 8.19 11.32 9.70
N GLU A 26 7.14 11.98 9.21
CA GLU A 26 7.00 13.44 9.25
C GLU A 26 6.91 13.97 10.68
N SER A 27 6.16 13.29 11.56
CA SER A 27 6.04 13.66 12.98
C SER A 27 7.38 13.55 13.74
N GLN A 28 8.19 12.52 13.44
CA GLN A 28 9.47 12.29 14.13
C GLN A 28 10.64 13.10 13.54
N PHE A 29 10.69 13.25 12.22
CA PHE A 29 11.85 13.80 11.50
C PHE A 29 11.53 15.07 10.70
N GLY A 30 10.27 15.52 10.67
CA GLY A 30 9.83 16.65 9.84
C GLY A 30 9.90 16.38 8.33
N LEU A 31 10.01 15.11 7.93
CA LEU A 31 10.18 14.70 6.55
C LEU A 31 8.85 14.30 5.91
N ASN A 32 8.40 15.10 4.95
CA ASN A 32 7.27 14.75 4.10
C ASN A 32 7.61 13.57 3.15
N GLU A 33 6.61 12.97 2.52
CA GLU A 33 6.79 11.84 1.61
C GLU A 33 7.84 12.12 0.52
N SER A 34 7.80 13.32 -0.07
CA SER A 34 8.72 13.71 -1.15
C SER A 34 10.18 13.76 -0.71
N ALA A 35 10.42 14.22 0.53
CA ALA A 35 11.74 14.29 1.12
C ALA A 35 12.26 12.89 1.47
N VAL A 36 11.40 12.00 1.98
CA VAL A 36 11.75 10.59 2.20
C VAL A 36 12.11 9.89 0.89
N ILE A 37 11.37 10.16 -0.19
CA ILE A 37 11.69 9.63 -1.54
C ILE A 37 13.05 10.14 -2.01
N ALA A 38 13.38 11.41 -1.78
CA ALA A 38 14.68 11.98 -2.14
C ALA A 38 15.82 11.29 -1.37
N VAL A 39 15.67 11.11 -0.05
CA VAL A 39 16.64 10.40 0.78
C VAL A 39 16.82 8.96 0.30
N MET A 40 15.73 8.22 0.10
CA MET A 40 15.74 6.86 -0.42
C MET A 40 16.45 6.74 -1.77
N ARG A 41 16.24 7.71 -2.67
CA ARG A 41 16.86 7.73 -3.99
C ARG A 41 18.36 7.98 -3.94
N THR A 42 18.83 8.75 -2.96
CA THR A 42 20.27 8.98 -2.75
C THR A 42 20.97 7.81 -2.05
N GLN A 43 20.27 7.07 -1.20
CA GLN A 43 20.86 6.04 -0.35
C GLN A 43 20.78 4.62 -0.93
N LEU A 44 19.73 4.31 -1.71
CA LEU A 44 19.53 2.98 -2.29
C LEU A 44 20.09 2.88 -3.70
N GLN A 45 20.61 1.70 -4.04
CA GLN A 45 20.87 1.35 -5.44
C GLN A 45 19.57 1.35 -6.26
N GLN A 46 19.69 1.67 -7.56
CA GLN A 46 18.55 1.83 -8.46
C GLN A 46 17.57 0.63 -8.46
N GLY A 47 18.09 -0.61 -8.40
CA GLY A 47 17.26 -1.81 -8.38
C GLY A 47 16.46 -1.99 -7.08
N SER A 48 17.04 -1.62 -5.94
CA SER A 48 16.36 -1.63 -4.64
C SER A 48 15.34 -0.51 -4.54
N PHE A 49 15.68 0.68 -5.04
CA PHE A 49 14.76 1.82 -5.12
C PHE A 49 13.53 1.52 -5.98
N LYS A 50 13.69 0.90 -7.16
CA LYS A 50 12.55 0.48 -8.00
C LYS A 50 11.61 -0.48 -7.27
N ARG A 51 12.16 -1.45 -6.53
CA ARG A 51 11.37 -2.41 -5.73
C ARG A 51 10.61 -1.72 -4.62
N TRP A 52 11.28 -0.85 -3.85
CA TRP A 52 10.64 -0.05 -2.81
C TRP A 52 9.55 0.85 -3.38
N ARG A 53 9.82 1.56 -4.48
CA ARG A 53 8.85 2.46 -5.12
C ARG A 53 7.63 1.72 -5.63
N LYS A 54 7.77 0.49 -6.14
CA LYS A 54 6.63 -0.36 -6.52
C LYS A 54 5.73 -0.68 -5.32
N ARG A 55 6.30 -0.91 -4.14
CA ARG A 55 5.52 -1.14 -2.89
C ARG A 55 4.81 0.13 -2.42
N VAL A 56 5.55 1.25 -2.35
CA VAL A 56 5.04 2.54 -1.87
C VAL A 56 3.99 3.13 -2.80
N THR A 57 4.21 3.11 -4.11
CA THR A 57 3.25 3.65 -5.11
C THR A 57 1.99 2.79 -5.19
N GLY A 58 2.08 1.51 -4.80
CA GLY A 58 0.95 0.60 -4.69
C GLY A 58 0.06 0.85 -3.47
N ARG A 59 0.43 1.75 -2.55
CA ARG A 59 -0.43 2.17 -1.43
C ARG A 59 -1.56 3.08 -1.93
N GLN A 60 -2.53 2.44 -2.56
CA GLN A 60 -3.89 2.94 -2.77
C GLN A 60 -4.73 2.82 -1.48
N THR A 61 -4.13 2.78 -0.29
CA THR A 61 -4.89 2.99 0.95
C THR A 61 -5.11 4.50 1.16
N LYS A 62 -5.73 5.10 0.13
CA LYS A 62 -6.50 6.32 0.20
C LYS A 62 -7.72 5.97 1.05
N HIS A 63 -7.63 6.13 2.35
CA HIS A 63 -8.72 5.86 3.28
C HIS A 63 -10.03 6.55 2.82
N GLY A 64 -11.14 5.83 2.96
CA GLY A 64 -12.50 6.37 3.15
C GLY A 64 -13.27 6.87 1.92
N ALA A 65 -12.62 7.52 0.95
CA ALA A 65 -13.33 8.37 -0.01
C ALA A 65 -14.02 7.63 -1.20
N MET A 66 -13.78 6.33 -1.39
CA MET A 66 -14.43 5.55 -2.46
C MET A 66 -15.61 4.70 -1.98
N ARG A 67 -16.00 4.81 -0.71
CA ARG A 67 -17.22 4.16 -0.22
C ARG A 67 -18.37 5.12 -0.44
N ASN A 68 -19.23 4.80 -1.42
CA ASN A 68 -20.47 5.53 -1.63
C ASN A 68 -21.31 5.38 -0.34
N PRO A 69 -21.72 6.46 0.35
CA PRO A 69 -22.43 6.37 1.63
C PRO A 69 -23.74 5.58 1.54
N ASP A 70 -24.34 5.47 0.36
CA ASP A 70 -25.56 4.67 0.11
C ASP A 70 -25.34 3.15 0.16
N VAL A 71 -24.09 2.67 0.18
CA VAL A 71 -23.78 1.23 0.13
C VAL A 71 -23.47 0.69 1.53
N SER A 72 -24.54 0.45 2.30
CA SER A 72 -24.53 -0.25 3.60
C SER A 72 -24.74 -1.77 3.46
N ARG A 73 -24.17 -2.41 2.44
CA ARG A 73 -24.35 -3.85 2.22
C ARG A 73 -23.08 -4.59 2.65
N GLY A 74 -23.19 -5.39 3.71
CA GLY A 74 -22.08 -6.21 4.22
C GLY A 74 -21.72 -7.42 3.33
N TYR A 75 -22.59 -7.78 2.38
CA TYR A 75 -22.44 -8.97 1.52
C TYR A 75 -22.80 -8.63 0.05
N CYS A 76 -22.11 -9.27 -0.90
CA CYS A 76 -22.37 -9.14 -2.34
C CYS A 76 -23.61 -9.98 -2.75
N PRO A 77 -24.53 -9.49 -3.61
CA PRO A 77 -25.74 -10.22 -3.99
C PRO A 77 -25.50 -11.59 -4.65
N THR A 78 -24.34 -11.79 -5.28
CA THR A 78 -23.93 -13.05 -5.92
C THR A 78 -23.12 -13.97 -5.01
N GLN A 79 -22.86 -13.57 -3.76
CA GLN A 79 -21.95 -14.27 -2.85
C GLN A 79 -22.43 -15.68 -2.45
N TYR A 80 -23.74 -15.94 -2.45
CA TYR A 80 -24.30 -17.26 -2.16
C TYR A 80 -25.24 -17.73 -3.28
N LYS A 81 -24.66 -18.17 -4.40
CA LYS A 81 -25.30 -19.13 -5.31
C LYS A 81 -24.29 -19.67 -6.33
N PHE A 82 -23.56 -20.71 -5.97
CA PHE A 82 -23.12 -21.67 -6.99
C PHE A 82 -24.33 -22.54 -7.32
N LYS A 83 -25.06 -22.23 -8.40
CA LYS A 83 -26.10 -23.13 -8.91
C LYS A 83 -25.39 -24.38 -9.46
N SER A 84 -25.50 -25.50 -8.74
CA SER A 84 -25.15 -26.81 -9.27
C SER A 84 -25.91 -27.05 -10.58
N SER A 85 -25.18 -27.29 -11.67
CA SER A 85 -25.74 -27.66 -12.96
C SER A 85 -26.33 -29.06 -12.87
N LYS A 86 -27.66 -29.20 -12.95
CA LYS A 86 -28.31 -30.50 -13.10
C LYS A 86 -28.04 -31.03 -14.52
N ASN A 87 -27.17 -32.04 -14.61
CA ASN A 87 -26.90 -32.78 -15.85
C ASN A 87 -28.19 -33.48 -16.32
N THR A 88 -28.84 -32.96 -17.36
CA THR A 88 -30.01 -33.59 -17.97
C THR A 88 -29.54 -34.35 -19.19
N LYS A 89 -29.35 -35.67 -19.02
CA LYS A 89 -29.03 -36.63 -20.08
C LYS A 89 -30.17 -36.65 -21.11
N ALA A 90 -29.98 -36.01 -22.25
CA ALA A 90 -30.86 -36.18 -23.41
C ALA A 90 -30.66 -37.60 -23.96
N ARG A 91 -31.66 -38.48 -23.75
CA ARG A 91 -31.86 -39.68 -24.55
C ARG A 91 -32.31 -39.25 -25.95
N ARG A 92 -31.56 -39.63 -26.97
CA ARG A 92 -32.08 -39.99 -28.30
C ARG A 92 -31.14 -41.02 -28.90
#